data_AF-A0A2N4YQ86-F1
#
_entry.id   AF-A0A2N4YQ86-F1
#
_cell.length_a   1.000
_cell.length_b   1.000
_cell.length_c   1.000
_cell.angle_alpha   90.00
_cell.angle_beta   90.00
_cell.angle_gamma   90.00
#
_symmetry.space_group_name_H-M   'P 1'
#
loop_
_entity.id
_entity.type
_entity.pdbx_description
1 polymer ?
#
loop_
_entity_poly.entity_id
_entity_poly.type
_entity_poly.pdbx_seq_one_letter_code
_entity_poly.pdbx_strand_id
1 'polypeptide(L)'
;MSLPPLDSVPLILRPQAWLHRRHYGQVLSPIRWWGRIPWLFYLVSLFVGYIERRRSPLDPVLRSLVSARIAQLCHCEFCIDITSMT
;
A
#
# COMPACT_ATOMS: atom_id res chain seq x y z
N MET A 1 -19.94 10.32 -6.70
CA MET A 1 -20.49 8.97 -6.41
C MET A 1 -19.37 8.09 -5.88
N SER A 2 -19.30 7.90 -4.57
CA SER A 2 -18.36 6.94 -3.96
C SER A 2 -18.97 5.54 -4.04
N LEU A 3 -18.41 4.68 -4.89
CA LEU A 3 -18.80 3.27 -4.92
C LEU A 3 -18.44 2.63 -3.57
N PRO A 4 -19.30 1.79 -2.97
CA PRO A 4 -18.95 1.10 -1.74
C PRO A 4 -17.75 0.17 -1.95
N PRO A 5 -16.90 -0.03 -0.92
CA PRO A 5 -15.84 -1.04 -0.97
C PRO A 5 -16.46 -2.44 -1.11
N LEU A 6 -15.70 -3.37 -1.70
CA LEU A 6 -16.16 -4.77 -1.81
C LEU A 6 -16.24 -5.43 -0.42
N ASP A 7 -17.35 -6.13 -0.17
CA ASP A 7 -17.56 -6.89 1.07
C ASP A 7 -16.56 -8.03 1.25
N SER A 8 -16.13 -8.64 0.14
CA SER A 8 -15.17 -9.74 0.13
C SER A 8 -13.98 -9.46 -0.77
N VAL A 9 -12.79 -9.86 -0.31
CA VAL A 9 -11.56 -9.78 -1.11
C VAL A 9 -11.61 -10.85 -2.21
N PRO A 10 -11.47 -10.48 -3.50
CA PRO A 10 -11.46 -11.46 -4.59
C PRO A 10 -10.30 -12.44 -4.43
N LEU A 11 -10.51 -13.69 -4.87
CA LEU A 11 -9.55 -14.79 -4.68
C LEU A 11 -8.15 -14.45 -5.20
N ILE A 12 -8.07 -13.72 -6.31
CA ILE A 12 -6.83 -13.27 -6.96
C ILE A 12 -5.99 -12.36 -6.03
N LEU A 13 -6.62 -11.58 -5.14
CA LEU A 13 -5.93 -10.67 -4.22
C LEU A 13 -5.61 -11.32 -2.86
N ARG A 14 -5.98 -12.59 -2.64
CA ARG A 14 -5.70 -13.30 -1.37
C ARG A 14 -4.20 -13.41 -1.04
N PRO A 15 -3.30 -13.73 -1.98
CA PRO A 15 -1.86 -13.78 -1.68
C PRO A 15 -1.35 -12.43 -1.18
N GLN A 16 -1.84 -11.36 -1.79
CA GLN A 16 -1.47 -10.02 -1.38
C GLN A 16 -2.07 -9.65 -0.02
N ALA A 17 -3.36 -9.95 0.22
CA ALA A 17 -3.98 -9.75 1.53
C ALA A 17 -3.25 -10.50 2.66
N TRP A 18 -2.74 -11.70 2.38
CA TRP A 18 -1.89 -12.45 3.31
C TRP A 18 -0.56 -11.75 3.57
N LEU A 19 0.11 -11.26 2.50
CA LEU A 19 1.35 -10.50 2.64
C LEU A 19 1.15 -9.22 3.46
N HIS A 20 0.07 -8.48 3.22
CA HIS A 20 -0.30 -7.30 4.00
C HIS A 20 -0.50 -7.64 5.48
N ARG A 21 -1.22 -8.73 5.77
CA ARG A 21 -1.42 -9.19 7.15
C ARG A 21 -0.09 -9.57 7.81
N ARG A 22 0.87 -10.11 7.05
CA ARG A 22 2.20 -10.46 7.56
C ARG A 22 3.08 -9.22 7.79
N HIS A 23 3.04 -8.23 6.90
CA HIS A 23 3.88 -7.03 6.99
C HIS A 23 3.32 -5.96 7.93
N TYR A 24 2.01 -5.73 7.90
CA TYR A 24 1.34 -4.62 8.60
C TYR A 24 0.39 -5.09 9.71
N GLY A 25 0.25 -6.41 9.94
CA GLY A 25 -0.67 -6.98 10.93
C GLY A 25 -2.15 -6.97 10.52
N GLN A 26 -2.52 -6.21 9.49
CA GLN A 26 -3.90 -6.05 9.02
C GLN A 26 -4.02 -6.06 7.49
N VAL A 27 -5.23 -6.33 6.99
CA VAL A 27 -5.53 -6.18 5.55
C VAL A 27 -5.88 -4.71 5.30
N LEU A 28 -5.06 -4.02 4.51
CA LEU A 28 -5.23 -2.60 4.25
C LEU A 28 -6.52 -2.36 3.45
N SER A 29 -7.16 -1.22 3.71
CA SER A 29 -8.39 -0.79 3.03
C SER A 29 -8.28 -0.75 1.49
N PRO A 30 -7.15 -0.40 0.84
CA PRO A 30 -7.08 -0.32 -0.62
C PRO A 30 -7.36 -1.65 -1.30
N ILE A 31 -7.08 -2.79 -0.68
CA ILE A 31 -7.41 -4.10 -1.27
C ILE A 31 -8.91 -4.24 -1.54
N ARG A 32 -9.76 -3.68 -0.66
CA ARG A 32 -11.22 -3.72 -0.83
C ARG A 32 -11.71 -2.72 -1.87
N TRP A 33 -11.02 -1.59 -2.01
CA TRP A 33 -11.33 -0.57 -3.02
C TRP A 33 -10.91 -1.00 -4.43
N TRP A 34 -9.71 -1.59 -4.55
CA TRP A 34 -9.09 -2.01 -5.80
C TRP A 34 -9.50 -3.41 -6.26
N GLY A 35 -10.33 -4.12 -5.48
CA GLY A 35 -10.78 -5.46 -5.84
C GLY A 35 -11.53 -5.57 -7.17
N ARG A 36 -12.03 -4.45 -7.72
CA ARG A 36 -12.65 -4.38 -9.05
C ARG A 36 -11.62 -4.44 -10.20
N ILE A 37 -10.39 -4.01 -9.95
CA ILE A 37 -9.31 -3.95 -10.95
C ILE A 37 -8.02 -4.53 -10.34
N PRO A 38 -7.97 -5.85 -10.07
CA PRO A 38 -6.89 -6.47 -9.32
C PRO A 38 -5.53 -6.39 -10.03
N TRP A 39 -5.51 -6.42 -11.37
CA TRP A 39 -4.27 -6.32 -12.15
C TRP A 39 -3.55 -4.99 -11.97
N LEU A 40 -4.30 -3.89 -11.98
CA LEU A 40 -3.72 -2.56 -11.78
C LEU A 40 -3.19 -2.41 -10.34
N PHE A 41 -3.89 -2.99 -9.37
CA PHE A 41 -3.42 -3.02 -7.99
C PHE A 41 -2.09 -3.78 -7.83
N TYR A 42 -1.96 -4.94 -8.49
CA TYR A 42 -0.71 -5.68 -8.51
C TYR A 42 0.43 -4.86 -9.13
N LEU A 43 0.18 -4.19 -10.25
CA LEU A 43 1.17 -3.38 -10.94
C LEU A 43 1.65 -2.21 -10.08
N VAL A 44 0.72 -1.48 -9.43
CA VAL A 44 1.04 -0.40 -8.49
C VAL A 44 1.83 -0.93 -7.29
N SER A 45 1.40 -2.07 -6.74
CA SER A 45 2.07 -2.67 -5.58
C SER A 45 3.49 -3.14 -5.90
N LEU A 46 3.69 -3.72 -7.09
CA LEU A 46 5.01 -4.10 -7.59
C LEU A 46 5.90 -2.87 -7.79
N PHE A 47 5.34 -1.79 -8.34
CA PHE A 47 6.04 -0.54 -8.53
C PHE A 47 6.51 0.07 -7.20
N VAL A 48 5.62 0.13 -6.20
CA VAL A 48 5.99 0.59 -4.84
C VAL A 48 7.05 -0.34 -4.24
N GLY A 49 6.89 -1.66 -4.34
CA GLY A 49 7.90 -2.62 -3.88
C GLY A 49 9.26 -2.47 -4.58
N TYR A 50 9.27 -2.06 -5.85
CA TYR A 50 10.50 -1.79 -6.59
C TYR A 50 11.19 -0.51 -6.10
N ILE A 51 10.46 0.54 -5.75
CA ILE A 51 11.00 1.77 -5.13
C ILE A 51 11.53 1.46 -3.73
N GLU A 52 10.76 0.70 -2.96
CA GLU A 52 11.06 0.35 -1.57
C GLU A 52 12.11 -0.76 -1.44
N ARG A 53 12.65 -1.29 -2.53
CA ARG A 53 13.60 -2.42 -2.50
C ARG A 53 14.83 -2.10 -1.65
N ARG A 54 15.36 -3.11 -0.95
CA ARG A 54 16.59 -2.98 -0.14
C ARG A 54 17.83 -2.55 -0.93
N ARG A 55 17.83 -2.75 -2.25
CA ARG A 55 18.91 -2.36 -3.17
C ARG A 55 18.76 -0.94 -3.69
N SER A 56 17.85 -0.14 -3.11
CA SER A 56 17.70 1.28 -3.44
C SER A 56 18.96 2.04 -2.99
N PRO A 57 19.44 3.03 -3.76
CA PRO A 57 20.58 3.85 -3.37
C PRO A 57 20.29 4.79 -2.20
N LEU A 58 19.02 4.99 -1.84
CA LEU A 58 18.59 5.84 -0.73
C LEU A 58 18.56 5.04 0.57
N ASP A 59 19.06 5.66 1.65
CA ASP A 59 18.97 5.09 2.99
C ASP A 59 17.48 4.83 3.35
N PRO A 60 17.15 3.65 3.92
CA PRO A 60 15.77 3.30 4.25
C PRO A 60 15.05 4.32 5.13
N VAL A 61 15.75 4.95 6.09
CA VAL A 61 15.19 5.95 7.00
C VAL A 61 14.93 7.26 6.25
N LEU A 62 15.88 7.69 5.42
CA LEU A 62 15.67 8.89 4.59
C LEU A 62 14.46 8.70 3.67
N ARG A 63 14.32 7.50 3.11
CA ARG A 63 13.25 7.15 2.20
C ARG A 63 11.87 7.16 2.88
N SER A 64 11.76 6.64 4.10
CA SER A 64 10.51 6.71 4.87
C SER A 64 10.16 8.15 5.27
N LEU A 65 11.14 8.96 5.69
CA LEU A 65 10.91 10.37 6.01
C LEU A 65 10.41 11.19 4.80
N VAL A 66 10.99 10.95 3.62
CA VAL A 66 10.53 11.59 2.37
C VAL A 66 9.10 11.16 2.05
N SER A 67 8.77 9.87 2.13
CA SER A 67 7.41 9.37 1.90
C SER A 67 6.40 9.99 2.89
N ALA A 68 6.76 10.09 4.17
CA ALA A 68 5.91 10.72 5.19
C ALA A 68 5.69 12.20 4.89
N ARG A 69 6.73 12.92 4.46
CA ARG A 69 6.62 14.34 4.12
C ARG A 69 5.73 14.57 2.89
N ILE A 70 5.88 13.73 1.86
CA ILE A 70 5.01 13.79 0.67
C ILE A 70 3.56 13.50 1.07
N ALA A 71 3.32 12.49 1.91
CA ALA A 71 1.99 12.17 2.41
C ALA A 71 1.33 13.33 3.16
N GLN A 72 2.09 14.07 3.98
CA GLN A 72 1.63 15.28 4.66
C GLN A 72 1.27 16.38 3.67
N LEU A 73 2.11 16.63 2.66
CA LEU A 73 1.86 17.65 1.63
C LEU A 73 0.63 17.31 0.77
N CYS A 74 0.39 16.03 0.52
CA CYS A 74 -0.80 15.56 -0.20
C CYS A 74 -2.04 15.40 0.71
N HIS A 75 -1.92 15.69 2.01
CA HIS A 75 -2.99 15.49 2.99
C HIS A 75 -3.60 14.07 2.95
N CYS A 76 -2.77 13.04 2.72
CA CYS A 76 -3.21 11.65 2.66
C CYS A 76 -3.06 10.97 4.03
N GLU A 77 -4.13 10.94 4.84
CA GLU A 77 -4.13 10.30 6.17
C GLU A 77 -3.66 8.84 6.12
N PHE A 78 -4.20 8.06 5.17
CA PHE A 78 -3.79 6.67 4.95
C PHE A 78 -2.28 6.50 4.70
N CYS A 79 -1.69 7.42 3.93
CA CYS A 79 -0.29 7.36 3.56
C CYS A 79 0.61 7.77 4.75
N ILE A 80 0.15 8.70 5.58
CA ILE A 80 0.83 9.11 6.81
C ILE A 80 0.87 7.92 7.78
N ASP A 81 -0.27 7.26 7.99
CA ASP A 81 -0.38 6.12 8.90
C ASP A 81 0.53 4.97 8.47
N ILE A 82 0.51 4.59 7.20
CA ILE A 82 1.35 3.48 6.70
C ILE A 82 2.84 3.79 6.88
N THR A 83 3.25 5.02 6.62
CA THR A 83 4.66 5.38 6.75
C THR A 83 5.12 5.39 8.21
N SER A 84 4.21 5.53 9.16
CA SER A 84 4.50 5.37 10.60
C SER A 84 4.59 3.90 11.04
N MET A 85 4.06 2.96 10.24
CA MET A 85 4.08 1.52 10.52
C MET A 85 5.30 0.79 9.92
N THR A 86 6.05 1.44 9.03
CA THR A 86 7.27 0.92 8.38
C THR A 86 8.51 1.21 9.20
#